data_AF-A0ABD0M5J7-F1
#
_entry.id   AF-A0ABD0M5J7-F1
#
_cell.length_a   1.000
_cell.length_b   1.000
_cell.length_c   1.000
_cell.angle_alpha   90.00
_cell.angle_beta   90.00
_cell.angle_gamma   90.00
#
_symmetry.space_group_name_H-M   'P 1'
#
loop_
_entity.id
_entity.type
_entity.pdbx_description
1 polymer ?
#
loop_
_entity_poly.entity_id
_entity_poly.type
_entity_poly.pdbx_seq_one_letter_code
_entity_poly.pdbx_strand_id
1 'polypeptide(L)'
;MSKRKGPDPSSNPNAAFSDFLMELANYEKNVSRAMHKYNAYRKAAGVIAKHPTPITSGDEAKKLEGVGAKIAKKIDEFIKTGKLEKLEKIRADDTNMAINELTKVTGIGPANAQKLVAEGITSIEDLRKHPDKLNHHQKIGLKHFEDFEKRIPREEMLQLKDLALKEIKKLDDEYTAEVCGSFRRGAANSGDIDILLTHPSYTSTSGKHPDLLHKVVKHLESIHFVTDTLSLGDSKFMGVCRLPKEEDGTEHLFRRIDIRLIPHDQYYCALLYFTGSDVFNKDMRQHALDQGFTLNEYCLRPVGSTGVPGEPLPVTSEEDIFDYIGMDYKKPSERSA
;
A
#
# COMPACT_ATOMS: atom_id res chain seq x y z
N MET A 1 -6.47 17.21 25.79
CA MET A 1 -6.00 15.84 26.13
C MET A 1 -6.95 14.82 25.53
N SER A 2 -6.68 14.35 24.31
CA SER A 2 -7.45 13.29 23.67
C SER A 2 -6.64 12.01 23.75
N LYS A 3 -7.05 11.08 24.62
CA LYS A 3 -6.46 9.75 24.70
C LYS A 3 -6.84 9.02 23.41
N ARG A 4 -5.90 8.92 22.46
CA ARG A 4 -5.99 7.94 21.37
C ARG A 4 -6.22 6.57 22.02
N LYS A 5 -7.38 5.97 21.79
CA LYS A 5 -7.59 4.55 22.09
C LYS A 5 -6.59 3.78 21.22
N GLY A 6 -5.54 3.26 21.85
CA GLY A 6 -4.61 2.35 21.20
C GLY A 6 -5.33 1.07 20.75
N PRO A 7 -4.75 0.32 19.80
CA PRO A 7 -5.29 -0.95 19.36
C PRO A 7 -5.44 -1.91 20.55
N ASP A 8 -6.44 -2.79 20.46
CA ASP A 8 -6.76 -3.82 21.46
C ASP A 8 -5.49 -4.63 21.84
N PRO A 9 -5.06 -4.62 23.13
CA PRO A 9 -3.88 -5.33 23.61
C PRO A 9 -3.93 -6.85 23.46
N SER A 10 -5.07 -7.43 23.07
CA SER A 10 -5.27 -8.89 23.04
C SER A 10 -4.81 -9.61 21.77
N SER A 11 -4.33 -8.91 20.72
CA SER A 11 -3.99 -9.55 19.44
C SER A 11 -2.50 -9.56 19.04
N ASN A 12 -1.68 -8.67 19.62
CA ASN A 12 -0.25 -8.61 19.32
C ASN A 12 0.57 -8.31 20.60
N PRO A 13 1.17 -9.33 21.24
CA PRO A 13 1.95 -9.14 22.47
C PRO A 13 3.23 -8.30 22.27
N ASN A 14 3.61 -8.03 21.02
CA ASN A 14 4.83 -7.34 20.62
C ASN A 14 4.57 -5.98 19.97
N ALA A 15 3.36 -5.41 20.14
CA ALA A 15 2.94 -4.18 19.47
C ALA A 15 3.92 -3.01 19.64
N ALA A 16 4.45 -2.82 20.85
CA ALA A 16 5.42 -1.76 21.13
C ALA A 16 6.68 -1.87 20.27
N PHE A 17 7.15 -3.10 20.00
CA PHE A 17 8.31 -3.33 19.15
C PHE A 17 8.01 -3.06 17.68
N SER A 18 6.88 -3.56 17.17
CA SER A 18 6.46 -3.27 15.81
C SER A 18 6.25 -1.77 15.58
N ASP A 19 5.67 -1.05 16.55
CA ASP A 19 5.37 0.37 16.45
C ASP A 19 6.65 1.21 16.36
N PHE A 20 7.63 0.98 17.25
CA PHE A 20 8.88 1.74 17.21
C PHE A 20 9.69 1.41 15.93
N LEU A 21 9.63 0.17 15.44
CA LEU A 21 10.29 -0.21 14.19
C LEU A 21 9.63 0.46 12.99
N MET A 22 8.31 0.59 12.98
CA MET A 22 7.58 1.34 11.95
C MET A 22 7.91 2.83 11.99
N GLU A 23 8.07 3.42 13.18
CA GLU A 23 8.52 4.81 13.32
C GLU A 23 9.94 5.01 12.78
N LEU A 24 10.87 4.10 13.11
CA LEU A 24 12.21 4.09 12.53
C LEU A 24 12.19 3.89 11.01
N ALA A 25 11.31 3.03 10.49
CA ALA A 25 11.16 2.83 9.06
C ALA A 25 10.75 4.15 8.39
N ASN A 26 9.72 4.81 8.91
CA ASN A 26 9.22 6.08 8.37
C ASN A 26 10.30 7.16 8.40
N TYR A 27 11.08 7.27 9.49
CA TYR A 27 12.22 8.16 9.55
C TYR A 27 13.26 7.87 8.44
N GLU A 28 13.66 6.60 8.27
CA GLU A 28 14.66 6.25 7.27
C GLU A 28 14.14 6.50 5.84
N LYS A 29 12.84 6.35 5.58
CA LYS A 29 12.21 6.69 4.29
C LYS A 29 12.13 8.20 4.07
N ASN A 30 11.59 8.92 5.04
CA ASN A 30 11.16 10.32 4.87
C ASN A 30 12.30 11.31 5.09
N VAL A 31 13.18 11.04 6.05
CA VAL A 31 14.29 11.93 6.38
C VAL A 31 15.58 11.43 5.75
N SER A 32 16.01 10.21 6.09
CA SER A 32 17.30 9.69 5.62
C SER A 32 17.29 9.24 4.16
N ARG A 33 16.10 9.11 3.55
CA ARG A 33 15.90 8.60 2.17
C ARG A 33 16.57 7.25 1.89
N ALA A 34 16.71 6.43 2.93
CA ALA A 34 17.37 5.13 2.91
C ALA A 34 16.36 3.99 2.76
N MET A 35 15.89 3.76 1.52
CA MET A 35 14.84 2.77 1.21
C MET A 35 15.19 1.34 1.64
N HIS A 36 16.46 0.92 1.58
CA HIS A 36 16.88 -0.40 2.06
C HIS A 36 16.66 -0.57 3.56
N LYS A 37 16.93 0.47 4.36
CA LYS A 37 16.68 0.45 5.81
C LYS A 37 15.19 0.53 6.13
N TYR A 38 14.44 1.34 5.40
CA TYR A 38 12.97 1.38 5.48
C TYR A 38 12.38 -0.03 5.30
N ASN A 39 12.77 -0.72 4.23
CA ASN A 39 12.30 -2.09 3.97
C ASN A 39 12.75 -3.07 5.06
N ALA A 40 13.98 -2.98 5.54
CA ALA A 40 14.48 -3.85 6.62
C ALA A 40 13.69 -3.68 7.92
N TYR A 41 13.40 -2.44 8.35
CA TYR A 41 12.60 -2.19 9.54
C TYR A 41 11.15 -2.65 9.38
N ARG A 42 10.54 -2.48 8.19
CA ARG A 42 9.19 -2.98 7.92
C ARG A 42 9.11 -4.51 7.94
N LYS A 43 10.08 -5.21 7.35
CA LYS A 43 10.16 -6.67 7.39
C LYS A 43 10.25 -7.15 8.85
N ALA A 44 11.15 -6.56 9.64
CA ALA A 44 11.26 -6.88 11.07
C ALA A 44 9.97 -6.60 11.85
N ALA A 45 9.32 -5.45 11.63
CA ALA A 45 8.07 -5.09 12.29
C ALA A 45 6.94 -6.08 11.98
N GLY A 46 6.79 -6.49 10.72
CA GLY A 46 5.77 -7.46 10.29
C GLY A 46 5.97 -8.84 10.92
N VAL A 47 7.20 -9.34 10.93
CA VAL A 47 7.50 -10.65 11.54
C VAL A 47 7.34 -10.61 13.06
N ILE A 48 7.75 -9.53 13.72
CA ILE A 48 7.56 -9.35 15.17
C ILE A 48 6.08 -9.23 15.54
N ALA A 49 5.28 -8.49 14.75
CA ALA A 49 3.85 -8.31 15.01
C ALA A 49 3.05 -9.63 14.92
N LYS A 50 3.52 -10.59 14.12
CA LYS A 50 2.91 -11.91 13.97
C LYS A 50 3.40 -12.93 14.99
N HIS A 51 4.47 -12.63 15.73
CA HIS A 51 5.03 -13.57 16.68
C HIS A 51 4.03 -13.75 17.85
N PRO A 52 3.56 -15.00 18.12
CA PRO A 52 2.40 -15.23 18.99
C PRO A 52 2.71 -15.07 20.47
N THR A 53 3.99 -15.11 20.85
CA THR A 53 4.46 -14.99 22.23
C THR A 53 5.16 -13.66 22.46
N PRO A 54 5.16 -13.11 23.69
CA PRO A 54 5.95 -11.93 24.01
C PRO A 54 7.45 -12.21 23.83
N ILE A 55 8.13 -11.37 23.05
CA ILE A 55 9.58 -11.39 22.90
C ILE A 55 10.22 -10.80 24.15
N THR A 56 11.14 -11.54 24.77
CA THR A 56 11.76 -11.19 26.05
C THR A 56 13.21 -10.73 25.92
N SER A 57 13.84 -10.88 24.75
CA SER A 57 15.20 -10.43 24.48
C SER A 57 15.45 -10.18 23.00
N GLY A 58 16.49 -9.39 22.71
CA GLY A 58 17.00 -9.20 21.35
C GLY A 58 17.51 -10.50 20.74
N ASP A 59 18.10 -11.40 21.52
CA ASP A 59 18.56 -12.71 21.04
C ASP A 59 17.41 -13.63 20.63
N GLU A 60 16.28 -13.58 21.35
CA GLU A 60 15.04 -14.25 20.92
C GLU A 60 14.52 -13.64 19.62
N ALA A 61 14.43 -12.31 19.55
CA ALA A 61 13.99 -11.62 18.33
C ALA A 61 14.86 -11.95 17.11
N LYS A 62 16.17 -12.07 17.30
CA LYS A 62 17.17 -12.34 16.24
C LYS A 62 16.99 -13.72 15.58
N LYS A 63 16.26 -14.64 16.19
CA LYS A 63 15.90 -15.93 15.58
C LYS A 63 14.84 -15.77 14.48
N LEU A 64 14.12 -14.65 14.48
CA LEU A 64 13.12 -14.34 13.47
C LEU A 64 13.79 -13.85 12.19
N GLU A 65 13.40 -14.42 11.05
CA GLU A 65 13.92 -13.99 9.76
C GLU A 65 13.61 -12.51 9.52
N GLY A 66 14.62 -11.73 9.12
CA GLY A 66 14.51 -10.27 8.96
C GLY A 66 14.91 -9.45 10.20
N VAL A 67 15.16 -10.08 11.35
CA VAL A 67 15.66 -9.39 12.55
C VAL A 67 17.17 -9.55 12.69
N GLY A 68 17.92 -8.53 12.26
CA GLY A 68 19.38 -8.50 12.39
C GLY A 68 19.87 -8.02 13.76
N ALA A 69 21.17 -8.16 14.02
CA ALA A 69 21.82 -7.77 15.29
C ALA A 69 21.57 -6.30 15.70
N LYS A 70 21.46 -5.37 14.74
CA LYS A 70 21.17 -3.96 15.02
C LYS A 70 19.73 -3.71 15.47
N ILE A 71 18.78 -4.57 15.11
CA ILE A 71 17.39 -4.51 15.55
C ILE A 71 17.26 -5.18 16.91
N ALA A 72 17.87 -6.36 17.08
CA ALA A 72 17.96 -7.06 18.36
C ALA A 72 18.45 -6.14 19.49
N LYS A 73 19.56 -5.42 19.28
CA LYS A 73 20.07 -4.45 20.27
C LYS A 73 19.09 -3.33 20.63
N LYS A 74 18.24 -2.89 19.69
CA LYS A 74 17.21 -1.88 19.96
C LYS A 74 16.06 -2.44 20.78
N ILE A 75 15.71 -3.70 20.55
CA ILE A 75 14.72 -4.43 21.35
C ILE A 75 15.25 -4.56 22.78
N ASP A 76 16.51 -4.96 22.98
CA ASP A 76 17.12 -5.02 24.32
C ASP A 76 17.14 -3.65 25.03
N GLU A 77 17.51 -2.59 24.31
CA GLU A 77 17.47 -1.21 24.84
C GLU A 77 16.07 -0.81 25.28
N PHE A 78 15.06 -1.10 24.44
CA PHE A 78 13.67 -0.78 24.75
C PHE A 78 13.14 -1.59 25.93
N ILE A 79 13.45 -2.88 26.01
CA ILE A 79 13.08 -3.73 27.16
C ILE A 79 13.69 -3.18 28.45
N LYS A 80 14.97 -2.79 28.41
CA LYS A 80 15.69 -2.30 29.59
C LYS A 80 15.22 -0.92 30.06
N THR A 81 14.89 -0.02 29.14
CA THR A 81 14.71 1.41 29.45
C THR A 81 13.29 1.92 29.23
N GLY A 82 12.42 1.15 28.57
CA GLY A 82 11.09 1.56 28.12
C GLY A 82 11.09 2.57 26.96
N LYS A 83 12.27 2.91 26.40
CA LYS A 83 12.42 3.89 25.33
C LYS A 83 13.57 3.53 24.39
N LEU A 84 13.69 4.28 23.30
CA LEU A 84 14.82 4.16 22.38
C LEU A 84 15.46 5.54 22.19
N GLU A 85 16.70 5.73 22.63
CA GLU A 85 17.39 7.03 22.58
C GLU A 85 17.45 7.60 21.17
N LYS A 86 17.59 6.74 20.16
CA LYS A 86 17.54 7.17 18.75
C LYS A 86 16.19 7.81 18.40
N LEU A 87 15.08 7.24 18.84
CA LEU A 87 13.76 7.81 18.56
C LEU A 87 13.53 9.09 19.35
N GLU A 88 13.98 9.17 20.60
CA GLU A 88 13.90 10.40 21.38
C GLU A 88 14.63 11.56 20.67
N LYS A 89 15.81 11.31 20.11
CA LYS A 89 16.53 12.30 19.30
C LYS A 89 15.80 12.66 18.00
N ILE A 90 15.18 11.70 17.33
CA ILE A 90 14.41 11.94 16.11
C ILE A 90 13.19 12.82 16.42
N ARG A 91 12.49 12.55 17.52
CA ARG A 91 11.30 13.29 17.97
C ARG A 91 11.61 14.69 18.45
N ALA A 92 12.81 14.91 18.99
CA ALA A 92 13.26 16.22 19.46
C ALA A 92 13.74 17.16 18.32
N ASP A 93 13.80 16.67 17.08
CA ASP A 93 14.22 17.45 15.92
C ASP A 93 12.99 17.93 15.13
N ASP A 94 12.73 19.23 15.21
CA ASP A 94 11.58 19.88 14.57
C ASP A 94 11.56 19.69 13.04
N THR A 95 12.74 19.61 12.40
CA THR A 95 12.83 19.37 10.96
C THR A 95 12.37 17.96 10.61
N ASN A 96 12.75 16.96 11.41
CA ASN A 96 12.32 15.57 11.21
C ASN A 96 10.82 15.42 11.43
N MET A 97 10.29 16.09 12.46
CA MET A 97 8.86 16.10 12.77
C MET A 97 8.06 16.73 11.62
N ALA A 98 8.48 17.90 11.15
CA ALA A 98 7.85 18.60 10.03
C ALA A 98 7.88 17.73 8.75
N ILE A 99 9.04 17.18 8.37
CA ILE A 99 9.13 16.30 7.19
C ILE A 99 8.17 15.12 7.31
N ASN A 100 8.13 14.45 8.47
CA ASN A 100 7.23 13.31 8.68
C ASN A 100 5.77 13.72 8.61
N GLU A 101 5.39 14.87 9.17
CA GLU A 101 4.03 15.39 9.11
C GLU A 101 3.59 15.69 7.67
N LEU A 102 4.38 16.45 6.92
CA LEU A 102 4.05 16.83 5.55
C LEU A 102 3.96 15.62 4.61
N THR A 103 4.78 14.58 4.81
CA THR A 103 4.72 13.35 4.00
C THR A 103 3.47 12.51 4.20
N LYS A 104 2.63 12.81 5.19
CA LYS A 104 1.32 12.17 5.35
C LYS A 104 0.32 12.64 4.29
N VAL A 105 0.50 13.84 3.74
CA VAL A 105 -0.34 14.35 2.65
C VAL A 105 0.03 13.61 1.36
N THR A 106 -0.94 12.90 0.78
CA THR A 106 -0.71 12.19 -0.48
C THR A 106 -0.25 13.15 -1.58
N GLY A 107 0.78 12.75 -2.33
CA GLY A 107 1.46 13.60 -3.32
C GLY A 107 2.66 14.38 -2.76
N ILE A 108 2.86 14.44 -1.45
CA ILE A 108 4.06 15.00 -0.82
C ILE A 108 5.02 13.86 -0.44
N GLY A 109 6.03 13.65 -1.28
CA GLY A 109 7.14 12.74 -0.96
C GLY A 109 8.28 13.41 -0.17
N PRO A 110 9.29 12.65 0.27
CA PRO A 110 10.41 13.13 1.09
C PRO A 110 11.11 14.38 0.53
N ALA A 111 11.35 14.41 -0.78
CA ALA A 111 12.01 15.55 -1.43
C ALA A 111 11.15 16.82 -1.42
N ASN A 112 9.84 16.69 -1.64
CA ASN A 112 8.92 17.82 -1.59
C ASN A 112 8.72 18.32 -0.16
N ALA A 113 8.63 17.42 0.82
CA ALA A 113 8.57 17.79 2.24
C ALA A 113 9.81 18.58 2.67
N GLN A 114 11.01 18.12 2.32
CA GLN A 114 12.26 18.85 2.60
C GLN A 114 12.27 20.24 1.95
N LYS A 115 11.81 20.35 0.71
CA LYS A 115 11.70 21.64 0.00
C LYS A 115 10.72 22.58 0.73
N LEU A 116 9.55 22.10 1.12
CA LEU A 116 8.55 22.89 1.84
C LEU A 116 9.07 23.37 3.21
N VAL A 117 9.76 22.50 3.96
CA VAL A 117 10.38 22.87 5.25
C VAL A 117 11.46 23.93 5.05
N ALA A 118 12.30 23.82 4.02
CA ALA A 118 13.30 24.84 3.68
C ALA A 118 12.67 26.20 3.33
N GLU A 119 11.41 26.20 2.88
CA GLU A 119 10.61 27.40 2.61
C GLU A 119 9.78 27.87 3.82
N GLY A 120 10.00 27.28 5.01
CA GLY A 120 9.32 27.64 6.26
C GLY A 120 7.95 26.99 6.48
N ILE A 121 7.52 26.07 5.61
CA ILE A 121 6.25 25.36 5.74
C ILE A 121 6.51 24.08 6.52
N THR A 122 6.07 24.05 7.78
CA THR A 122 6.44 22.97 8.72
C THR A 122 5.27 22.19 9.30
N SER A 123 4.04 22.59 8.98
CA SER A 123 2.81 21.97 9.48
C SER A 123 1.74 21.83 8.39
N ILE A 124 0.71 21.00 8.64
CA ILE A 124 -0.49 20.93 7.78
C ILE A 124 -1.21 22.29 7.73
N GLU A 125 -1.23 23.03 8.84
CA GLU A 125 -1.83 24.37 8.91
C GLU A 125 -1.10 25.37 8.02
N ASP A 126 0.23 25.29 7.92
CA ASP A 126 0.99 26.14 7.01
C ASP A 126 0.77 25.74 5.56
N LEU A 127 0.71 24.45 5.26
CA LEU A 127 0.34 23.95 3.93
C LEU A 127 -0.98 24.55 3.43
N ARG A 128 -1.99 24.64 4.30
CA ARG A 128 -3.31 25.24 3.97
C ARG A 128 -3.23 26.72 3.61
N LYS A 129 -2.24 27.44 4.11
CA LYS A 129 -2.02 28.87 3.81
C LYS A 129 -1.27 29.07 2.48
N HIS A 130 -0.65 28.02 1.94
CA HIS A 130 0.20 28.08 0.74
C HIS A 130 -0.25 27.10 -0.37
N PRO A 131 -1.53 27.11 -0.79
CA PRO A 131 -2.01 26.21 -1.84
C PRO A 131 -1.34 26.48 -3.20
N ASP A 132 -0.81 27.67 -3.43
CA ASP A 132 -0.06 28.07 -4.63
C ASP A 132 1.23 27.26 -4.83
N LYS A 133 1.81 26.75 -3.75
CA LYS A 133 3.04 25.93 -3.78
C LYS A 133 2.78 24.44 -4.05
N LEU A 134 1.51 24.04 -4.12
CA LEU A 134 1.10 22.65 -4.26
C LEU A 134 0.68 22.34 -5.70
N ASN A 135 1.12 21.18 -6.19
CA ASN A 135 0.59 20.63 -7.43
C ASN A 135 -0.83 20.09 -7.24
N HIS A 136 -1.48 19.70 -8.34
CA HIS A 136 -2.85 19.21 -8.34
C HIS A 136 -3.10 18.05 -7.37
N HIS A 137 -2.25 17.01 -7.40
CA HIS A 137 -2.34 15.87 -6.49
C HIS A 137 -2.24 16.32 -5.04
N GLN A 138 -1.24 17.14 -4.71
CA GLN A 138 -1.01 17.65 -3.35
C GLN A 138 -2.18 18.48 -2.83
N LYS A 139 -2.81 19.30 -3.69
CA LYS A 139 -4.01 20.07 -3.34
C LYS A 139 -5.17 19.17 -2.94
N ILE A 140 -5.45 18.13 -3.71
CA ILE A 140 -6.51 17.16 -3.37
C ILE A 140 -6.12 16.35 -2.13
N GLY A 141 -4.84 15.97 -2.01
CA GLY A 141 -4.33 15.28 -0.83
C GLY A 141 -4.49 16.10 0.45
N LEU A 142 -4.31 17.42 0.38
CA LEU A 142 -4.54 18.34 1.49
C LEU A 142 -6.02 18.58 1.75
N LYS A 143 -6.85 18.69 0.69
CA LYS A 143 -8.30 18.86 0.75
C LYS A 143 -8.97 17.75 1.56
N HIS A 144 -8.51 16.51 1.38
CA HIS A 144 -9.11 15.30 1.97
C HIS A 144 -8.21 14.65 3.04
N PHE A 145 -7.27 15.41 3.61
CA PHE A 145 -6.25 14.89 4.51
C PHE A 145 -6.83 14.10 5.69
N GLU A 146 -7.79 14.70 6.40
CA GLU A 146 -8.45 14.08 7.56
C GLU A 146 -9.18 12.77 7.21
N ASP A 147 -9.74 12.67 6.00
CA ASP A 147 -10.49 11.50 5.57
C ASP A 147 -9.59 10.37 5.11
N PHE A 148 -8.47 10.69 4.45
CA PHE A 148 -7.48 9.71 4.03
C PHE A 148 -6.69 9.08 5.19
N GLU A 149 -6.63 9.73 6.36
CA GLU A 149 -6.05 9.11 7.56
C GLU A 149 -6.99 8.05 8.19
N LYS A 150 -8.28 8.06 7.87
CA LYS A 150 -9.26 7.14 8.45
C LYS A 150 -9.31 5.84 7.64
N ARG A 151 -9.23 4.71 8.34
CA ARG A 151 -9.43 3.38 7.74
C ARG A 151 -10.86 3.21 7.22
N ILE A 152 -11.03 2.33 6.24
CA ILE A 152 -12.31 1.96 5.65
C ILE A 152 -12.76 0.63 6.26
N PRO A 153 -13.85 0.58 7.04
CA PRO A 153 -14.42 -0.67 7.54
C PRO A 153 -14.77 -1.64 6.41
N ARG A 154 -14.66 -2.94 6.67
CA ARG A 154 -14.97 -3.96 5.66
C ARG A 154 -16.41 -3.88 5.13
N GLU A 155 -17.36 -3.48 5.96
CA GLU A 155 -18.76 -3.26 5.55
C GLU A 155 -18.88 -2.13 4.51
N GLU A 156 -18.22 -1.00 4.76
CA GLU A 156 -18.15 0.10 3.79
C GLU A 156 -17.43 -0.33 2.50
N MET A 157 -16.35 -1.13 2.61
CA MET A 157 -15.67 -1.70 1.43
C MET A 157 -16.59 -2.59 0.59
N LEU A 158 -17.51 -3.34 1.21
CA LEU A 158 -18.49 -4.16 0.49
C LEU A 158 -19.46 -3.26 -0.30
N GLN A 159 -19.96 -2.18 0.30
CA GLN A 159 -20.81 -1.21 -0.38
C GLN A 159 -20.09 -0.52 -1.55
N LEU A 160 -18.84 -0.08 -1.33
CA LEU A 160 -17.99 0.52 -2.37
C LEU A 160 -17.75 -0.47 -3.52
N LYS A 161 -17.42 -1.73 -3.20
CA LYS A 161 -17.25 -2.81 -4.17
C LYS A 161 -18.51 -3.02 -4.98
N ASP A 162 -19.65 -3.20 -4.33
CA ASP A 162 -20.91 -3.55 -4.98
C ASP A 162 -21.37 -2.46 -5.93
N LEU A 163 -21.24 -1.19 -5.53
CA LEU A 163 -21.54 -0.04 -6.40
C LEU A 163 -20.57 0.02 -7.59
N ALA A 164 -19.26 -0.01 -7.35
CA ALA A 164 -18.27 0.11 -8.41
C ALA A 164 -18.37 -1.01 -9.45
N LEU A 165 -18.41 -2.27 -9.02
CA LEU A 165 -18.47 -3.43 -9.93
C LEU A 165 -19.80 -3.49 -10.69
N LYS A 166 -20.92 -3.14 -10.03
CA LYS A 166 -22.23 -3.05 -10.71
C LYS A 166 -22.20 -2.02 -11.83
N GLU A 167 -21.62 -0.85 -11.60
CA GLU A 167 -21.59 0.24 -12.58
C GLU A 167 -20.57 -0.03 -13.70
N ILE A 168 -19.43 -0.65 -13.40
CA ILE A 168 -18.50 -1.13 -14.43
C ILE A 168 -19.18 -2.16 -15.34
N LYS A 169 -19.91 -3.12 -14.77
CA LYS A 169 -20.61 -4.16 -15.55
C LYS A 169 -21.77 -3.62 -16.38
N LYS A 170 -22.43 -2.54 -15.94
CA LYS A 170 -23.47 -1.86 -16.72
C LYS A 170 -22.91 -1.12 -17.93
N LEU A 171 -21.68 -0.63 -17.83
CA LEU A 171 -21.03 0.11 -18.90
C LEU A 171 -20.67 -0.83 -20.07
N ASP A 172 -20.14 -2.01 -19.74
CA ASP A 172 -19.83 -3.09 -20.68
C ASP A 172 -19.76 -4.40 -19.87
N ASP A 173 -20.48 -5.44 -20.29
CA ASP A 173 -20.54 -6.71 -19.57
C ASP A 173 -19.31 -7.60 -19.83
N GLU A 174 -18.46 -7.24 -20.79
CA GLU A 174 -17.17 -7.88 -21.03
C GLU A 174 -16.09 -7.44 -20.04
N TYR A 175 -16.29 -6.36 -19.27
CA TYR A 175 -15.35 -5.99 -18.21
C TYR A 175 -15.30 -7.05 -17.11
N THR A 176 -14.09 -7.45 -16.76
CA THR A 176 -13.81 -8.18 -15.52
C THR A 176 -13.14 -7.25 -14.52
N ALA A 177 -13.78 -7.05 -13.37
CA ALA A 177 -13.28 -6.20 -12.29
C ALA A 177 -13.23 -6.95 -10.95
N GLU A 178 -12.13 -6.82 -10.22
CA GLU A 178 -11.91 -7.47 -8.93
C GLU A 178 -11.33 -6.48 -7.91
N VAL A 179 -11.93 -6.40 -6.72
CA VAL A 179 -11.38 -5.58 -5.62
C VAL A 179 -10.26 -6.34 -4.93
N CYS A 180 -9.05 -5.80 -4.99
CA CYS A 180 -7.80 -6.42 -4.56
C CYS A 180 -7.34 -5.89 -3.19
N GLY A 181 -6.02 -5.68 -3.01
CA GLY A 181 -5.45 -5.05 -1.83
C GLY A 181 -5.74 -5.79 -0.53
N SER A 182 -5.80 -5.04 0.57
CA SER A 182 -6.12 -5.60 1.89
C SER A 182 -7.51 -6.19 1.97
N PHE A 183 -8.44 -5.73 1.14
CA PHE A 183 -9.80 -6.27 1.09
C PHE A 183 -9.82 -7.73 0.65
N ARG A 184 -9.13 -8.07 -0.46
CA ARG A 184 -9.00 -9.46 -0.95
C ARG A 184 -8.24 -10.36 0.02
N ARG A 185 -7.32 -9.80 0.81
CA ARG A 185 -6.64 -10.52 1.91
C ARG A 185 -7.49 -10.69 3.17
N GLY A 186 -8.77 -10.30 3.15
CA GLY A 186 -9.68 -10.51 4.27
C GLY A 186 -9.50 -9.54 5.44
N ALA A 187 -8.83 -8.39 5.26
CA ALA A 187 -8.67 -7.42 6.33
C ALA A 187 -10.02 -6.89 6.81
N ALA A 188 -10.13 -6.70 8.14
CA ALA A 188 -11.31 -6.08 8.77
C ALA A 188 -11.44 -4.58 8.43
N ASN A 189 -10.33 -3.93 8.10
CA ASN A 189 -10.30 -2.55 7.63
C ASN A 189 -9.24 -2.35 6.55
N SER A 190 -9.53 -1.55 5.52
CA SER A 190 -8.64 -1.21 4.41
C SER A 190 -8.17 0.25 4.48
N GLY A 191 -7.13 0.60 3.71
CA GLY A 191 -6.68 2.01 3.60
C GLY A 191 -7.39 2.75 2.48
N ASP A 192 -7.66 2.03 1.41
CA ASP A 192 -8.21 2.47 0.14
C ASP A 192 -8.91 1.29 -0.54
N ILE A 193 -9.50 1.57 -1.71
CA ILE A 193 -10.07 0.57 -2.61
C ILE A 193 -9.19 0.41 -3.86
N ASP A 194 -8.71 -0.82 -4.06
CA ASP A 194 -7.89 -1.23 -5.19
C ASP A 194 -8.74 -2.06 -6.15
N ILE A 195 -8.96 -1.61 -7.38
CA ILE A 195 -9.76 -2.33 -8.40
C ILE A 195 -8.85 -2.76 -9.55
N LEU A 196 -8.66 -4.07 -9.70
CA LEU A 196 -8.08 -4.63 -10.90
C LEU A 196 -9.16 -4.69 -11.99
N LEU A 197 -8.84 -4.25 -13.19
CA LEU A 197 -9.75 -4.20 -14.33
C LEU A 197 -9.09 -4.88 -15.54
N THR A 198 -9.85 -5.68 -16.28
CA THR A 198 -9.46 -6.22 -17.57
C THR A 198 -10.64 -6.21 -18.55
N HIS A 199 -10.34 -6.29 -19.84
CA HIS A 199 -11.33 -6.37 -20.91
C HIS A 199 -10.76 -7.24 -22.05
N PRO A 200 -11.52 -8.17 -22.65
CA PRO A 200 -11.04 -9.08 -23.69
C PRO A 200 -10.37 -8.40 -24.89
N SER A 201 -10.80 -7.18 -25.22
CA SER A 201 -10.19 -6.38 -26.31
C SER A 201 -8.79 -5.84 -26.01
N TYR A 202 -8.33 -5.88 -24.75
CA TYR A 202 -6.99 -5.48 -24.35
C TYR A 202 -6.17 -6.70 -23.90
N THR A 203 -5.19 -7.09 -24.70
CA THR A 203 -4.27 -8.18 -24.42
C THR A 203 -2.82 -7.72 -24.54
N SER A 204 -1.86 -8.59 -24.18
CA SER A 204 -0.43 -8.29 -24.25
C SER A 204 0.05 -8.01 -25.68
N THR A 205 -0.74 -8.38 -26.70
CA THR A 205 -0.43 -8.22 -28.13
C THR A 205 -1.30 -7.20 -28.85
N SER A 206 -2.38 -6.69 -28.25
CA SER A 206 -3.34 -5.80 -28.92
C SER A 206 -2.93 -4.32 -28.96
N GLY A 207 -1.83 -3.96 -28.29
CA GLY A 207 -1.41 -2.57 -28.10
C GLY A 207 -2.11 -1.92 -26.89
N LYS A 208 -1.95 -0.61 -26.72
CA LYS A 208 -2.55 0.11 -25.58
C LYS A 208 -3.99 0.50 -25.87
N HIS A 209 -4.86 0.37 -24.86
CA HIS A 209 -6.27 0.75 -24.94
C HIS A 209 -6.65 1.74 -23.81
N PRO A 210 -6.12 2.98 -23.83
CA PRO A 210 -6.41 3.98 -22.79
C PRO A 210 -7.92 4.24 -22.62
N ASP A 211 -8.66 4.22 -23.73
CA ASP A 211 -10.09 4.52 -23.73
C ASP A 211 -10.92 3.60 -22.82
N LEU A 212 -10.50 2.35 -22.61
CA LEU A 212 -11.22 1.42 -21.73
C LEU A 212 -11.26 1.95 -20.29
N LEU A 213 -10.10 2.29 -19.73
CA LEU A 213 -10.02 2.86 -18.39
C LEU A 213 -10.69 4.23 -18.32
N HIS A 214 -10.49 5.08 -19.34
CA HIS A 214 -11.07 6.42 -19.37
C HIS A 214 -12.60 6.40 -19.39
N LYS A 215 -13.21 5.46 -20.13
CA LYS A 215 -14.67 5.26 -20.12
C LYS A 215 -15.19 4.86 -18.74
N VAL A 216 -14.51 3.92 -18.07
CA VAL A 216 -14.88 3.50 -16.71
C VAL A 216 -14.79 4.68 -15.73
N VAL A 217 -13.68 5.41 -15.73
CA VAL A 217 -13.50 6.57 -14.83
C VAL A 217 -14.57 7.63 -15.10
N LYS A 218 -14.79 8.00 -16.37
CA LYS A 218 -15.82 8.97 -16.75
C LYS A 218 -17.23 8.53 -16.33
N HIS A 219 -17.55 7.24 -16.43
CA HIS A 219 -18.83 6.70 -15.98
C HIS A 219 -18.98 6.86 -14.46
N LEU A 220 -17.96 6.45 -13.70
CA LEU A 220 -17.95 6.55 -12.24
C LEU A 220 -17.97 8.02 -11.74
N GLU A 221 -17.38 8.95 -12.48
CA GLU A 221 -17.49 10.40 -12.23
C GLU A 221 -18.93 10.89 -12.48
N SER A 222 -19.59 10.43 -13.55
CA SER A 222 -20.93 10.87 -13.93
C SER A 222 -22.02 10.51 -12.92
N ILE A 223 -21.81 9.44 -12.15
CA ILE A 223 -22.67 9.01 -11.05
C ILE A 223 -22.21 9.53 -9.69
N HIS A 224 -21.22 10.42 -9.67
CA HIS A 224 -20.60 10.99 -8.45
C HIS A 224 -19.97 9.98 -7.50
N PHE A 225 -19.68 8.76 -7.95
CA PHE A 225 -18.92 7.78 -7.18
C PHE A 225 -17.45 8.19 -7.10
N VAL A 226 -16.85 8.57 -8.24
CA VAL A 226 -15.54 9.23 -8.29
C VAL A 226 -15.75 10.74 -8.19
N THR A 227 -15.05 11.39 -7.25
CA THR A 227 -15.25 12.81 -6.92
C THR A 227 -14.06 13.69 -7.30
N ASP A 228 -12.84 13.14 -7.28
CA ASP A 228 -11.63 13.87 -7.62
C ASP A 228 -10.61 12.93 -8.29
N THR A 229 -9.85 13.45 -9.25
CA THR A 229 -8.80 12.70 -9.95
C THR A 229 -7.42 13.19 -9.51
N LEU A 230 -6.58 12.31 -8.94
CA LEU A 230 -5.18 12.63 -8.63
C LEU A 230 -4.30 12.47 -9.87
N SER A 231 -4.50 11.39 -10.62
CA SER A 231 -3.86 11.12 -11.90
C SER A 231 -4.66 10.11 -12.72
N LEU A 232 -4.69 10.30 -14.03
CA LEU A 232 -5.26 9.36 -14.99
C LEU A 232 -4.28 9.18 -16.15
N GLY A 233 -3.85 7.94 -16.38
CA GLY A 233 -3.09 7.55 -17.57
C GLY A 233 -3.69 6.29 -18.20
N ASP A 234 -3.05 5.77 -19.25
CA ASP A 234 -3.61 4.72 -20.11
C ASP A 234 -4.10 3.47 -19.36
N SER A 235 -3.38 3.07 -18.31
CA SER A 235 -3.61 1.81 -17.61
C SER A 235 -3.77 1.96 -16.10
N LYS A 236 -3.67 3.19 -15.57
CA LYS A 236 -3.76 3.44 -14.13
C LYS A 236 -4.50 4.74 -13.85
N PHE A 237 -5.49 4.63 -12.97
CA PHE A 237 -6.20 5.74 -12.36
C PHE A 237 -5.90 5.77 -10.86
N MET A 238 -5.68 6.97 -10.34
CA MET A 238 -5.64 7.25 -8.91
C MET A 238 -6.59 8.41 -8.64
N GLY A 239 -7.59 8.20 -7.78
CA GLY A 239 -8.57 9.25 -7.47
C GLY A 239 -9.20 9.14 -6.10
N VAL A 240 -10.35 9.78 -5.97
CA VAL A 240 -11.12 9.86 -4.74
C VAL A 240 -12.51 9.37 -5.06
N CYS A 241 -13.04 8.47 -4.24
CA CYS A 241 -14.40 8.00 -4.33
C CYS A 241 -15.16 8.23 -3.04
N ARG A 242 -16.48 8.14 -3.14
CA ARG A 242 -17.37 8.30 -1.99
C ARG A 242 -18.67 7.54 -2.24
N LEU A 243 -19.22 6.91 -1.21
CA LEU A 243 -20.57 6.38 -1.27
C LEU A 243 -21.59 7.52 -1.39
N PRO A 244 -22.71 7.31 -2.11
CA PRO A 244 -23.77 8.30 -2.19
C PRO A 244 -24.33 8.59 -0.80
N LYS A 245 -24.87 9.80 -0.62
CA LYS A 245 -25.51 10.21 0.63
C LYS A 245 -26.65 9.24 0.98
N GLU A 246 -26.74 8.85 2.24
CA GLU A 246 -27.84 8.03 2.74
C GLU A 246 -29.17 8.79 2.70
N GLU A 247 -30.29 8.07 2.71
CA GLU A 247 -31.64 8.66 2.69
C GLU A 247 -31.91 9.57 3.90
N ASP A 248 -31.31 9.25 5.05
CA ASP A 248 -31.39 10.05 6.28
C ASP A 248 -30.49 11.31 6.26
N GLY A 249 -29.74 11.48 5.18
CA GLY A 249 -28.84 12.60 4.97
C GLY A 249 -27.43 12.37 5.51
N THR A 250 -27.08 11.18 5.98
CA THR A 250 -25.73 10.84 6.44
C THR A 250 -24.73 10.90 5.29
N GLU A 251 -23.62 11.57 5.57
CA GLU A 251 -22.53 11.83 4.64
C GLU A 251 -21.37 10.86 4.86
N HIS A 252 -20.99 10.12 3.80
CA HIS A 252 -19.82 9.23 3.83
C HIS A 252 -18.49 9.97 3.70
N LEU A 253 -17.41 9.36 4.13
CA LEU A 253 -16.07 9.95 4.04
C LEU A 253 -15.50 9.81 2.62
N PHE A 254 -14.61 10.73 2.23
CA PHE A 254 -13.88 10.62 0.98
C PHE A 254 -12.79 9.55 1.07
N ARG A 255 -12.80 8.58 0.15
CA ARG A 255 -11.89 7.43 0.16
C ARG A 255 -10.95 7.48 -1.04
N ARG A 256 -9.73 7.00 -0.84
CA ARG A 256 -8.79 6.79 -1.94
C ARG A 256 -9.22 5.58 -2.76
N ILE A 257 -9.16 5.71 -4.08
CA ILE A 257 -9.42 4.64 -5.05
C ILE A 257 -8.29 4.58 -6.07
N ASP A 258 -7.84 3.36 -6.35
CA ASP A 258 -6.93 3.05 -7.44
C ASP A 258 -7.57 2.02 -8.38
N ILE A 259 -7.60 2.32 -9.68
CA ILE A 259 -8.08 1.40 -10.70
C ILE A 259 -6.92 1.08 -11.64
N ARG A 260 -6.63 -0.20 -11.84
CA ARG A 260 -5.53 -0.67 -12.67
C ARG A 260 -6.09 -1.52 -13.81
N LEU A 261 -5.99 -1.02 -15.03
CA LEU A 261 -6.27 -1.78 -16.24
C LEU A 261 -5.04 -2.61 -16.61
N ILE A 262 -5.23 -3.91 -16.82
CA ILE A 262 -4.18 -4.87 -17.18
C ILE A 262 -4.62 -5.66 -18.42
N PRO A 263 -3.68 -6.11 -19.27
CA PRO A 263 -3.96 -7.08 -20.32
C PRO A 263 -4.72 -8.31 -19.82
N HIS A 264 -5.80 -8.67 -20.48
CA HIS A 264 -6.70 -9.73 -20.05
C HIS A 264 -6.01 -11.09 -19.89
N ASP A 265 -5.07 -11.41 -20.78
CA ASP A 265 -4.24 -12.62 -20.77
C ASP A 265 -3.16 -12.63 -19.67
N GLN A 266 -3.01 -11.55 -18.91
CA GLN A 266 -2.03 -11.42 -17.82
C GLN A 266 -2.70 -11.29 -16.44
N TYR A 267 -4.00 -11.59 -16.38
CA TYR A 267 -4.85 -11.40 -15.21
C TYR A 267 -4.25 -11.96 -13.91
N TYR A 268 -3.76 -13.20 -13.90
CA TYR A 268 -3.30 -13.85 -12.67
C TYR A 268 -2.02 -13.25 -12.09
N CYS A 269 -1.07 -12.83 -12.94
CA CYS A 269 0.12 -12.12 -12.48
C CYS A 269 -0.24 -10.77 -11.84
N ALA A 270 -1.21 -10.07 -12.44
CA ALA A 270 -1.67 -8.80 -11.90
C ALA A 270 -2.54 -8.96 -10.65
N LEU A 271 -3.38 -9.98 -10.59
CA LEU A 271 -4.18 -10.33 -9.43
C LEU A 271 -3.27 -10.62 -8.24
N LEU A 272 -2.24 -11.43 -8.43
CA LEU A 272 -1.23 -11.71 -7.42
C LEU A 272 -0.54 -10.42 -6.94
N TYR A 273 -0.06 -9.61 -7.88
CA TYR A 273 0.58 -8.32 -7.58
C TYR A 273 -0.35 -7.39 -6.79
N PHE A 274 -1.59 -7.19 -7.24
CA PHE A 274 -2.47 -6.19 -6.66
C PHE A 274 -3.16 -6.70 -5.38
N THR A 275 -3.18 -8.01 -5.15
CA THR A 275 -3.55 -8.61 -3.87
C THR A 275 -2.52 -8.28 -2.78
N GLY A 276 -1.23 -8.31 -3.09
CA GLY A 276 -0.16 -8.02 -2.13
C GLY A 276 -0.10 -9.01 -0.94
N SER A 277 0.41 -8.61 0.24
CA SER A 277 0.88 -7.27 0.62
C SER A 277 2.13 -6.83 -0.14
N ASP A 278 2.53 -5.56 0.00
CA ASP A 278 3.73 -5.05 -0.66
C ASP A 278 5.03 -5.70 -0.14
N VAL A 279 5.03 -6.15 1.12
CA VAL A 279 6.13 -6.96 1.69
C VAL A 279 6.11 -8.37 1.09
N PHE A 280 4.94 -9.03 1.05
CA PHE A 280 4.79 -10.34 0.43
C PHE A 280 5.26 -10.33 -1.03
N ASN A 281 4.86 -9.32 -1.82
CA ASN A 281 5.31 -9.18 -3.20
C ASN A 281 6.82 -9.04 -3.33
N LYS A 282 7.47 -8.31 -2.40
CA LYS A 282 8.94 -8.15 -2.41
C LYS A 282 9.63 -9.47 -2.11
N ASP A 283 9.20 -10.17 -1.06
CA ASP A 283 9.78 -11.45 -0.67
C ASP A 283 9.54 -12.51 -1.76
N MET A 284 8.34 -12.60 -2.33
CA MET A 284 8.02 -13.54 -3.41
C MET A 284 8.82 -13.26 -4.68
N ARG A 285 9.00 -11.99 -5.07
CA ARG A 285 9.82 -11.63 -6.23
C ARG A 285 11.30 -11.92 -5.99
N GLN A 286 11.79 -11.71 -4.77
CA GLN A 286 13.16 -12.09 -4.42
C GLN A 286 13.34 -13.60 -4.48
N HIS A 287 12.41 -14.37 -3.91
CA HIS A 287 12.42 -15.83 -4.01
C HIS A 287 12.39 -16.29 -5.46
N ALA A 288 11.55 -15.69 -6.32
CA ALA A 288 11.53 -15.98 -7.75
C ALA A 288 12.92 -15.78 -8.40
N LEU A 289 13.62 -14.69 -8.08
CA LEU A 289 14.99 -14.44 -8.57
C LEU A 289 15.96 -15.52 -8.09
N ASP A 290 15.87 -15.93 -6.84
CA ASP A 290 16.71 -16.98 -6.26
C ASP A 290 16.46 -18.35 -6.94
N GLN A 291 15.25 -18.56 -7.48
CA GLN A 291 14.87 -19.73 -8.28
C GLN A 291 15.11 -19.57 -9.79
N GLY A 292 15.72 -18.46 -10.23
CA GLY A 292 16.02 -18.23 -11.64
C GLY A 292 14.84 -17.72 -12.46
N PHE A 293 13.92 -16.97 -11.85
CA PHE A 293 12.80 -16.31 -12.51
C PHE A 293 12.73 -14.82 -12.17
N THR A 294 12.08 -14.04 -13.04
CA THR A 294 11.66 -12.67 -12.71
C THR A 294 10.15 -12.58 -12.80
N LEU A 295 9.53 -12.03 -11.74
CA LEU A 295 8.09 -11.87 -11.62
C LEU A 295 7.72 -10.38 -11.54
N ASN A 296 6.79 -9.94 -12.39
CA ASN A 296 6.18 -8.62 -12.32
C ASN A 296 4.64 -8.73 -12.40
N GLU A 297 3.93 -7.60 -12.47
CA GLU A 297 2.46 -7.61 -12.58
C GLU A 297 1.92 -8.16 -13.91
N TYR A 298 2.78 -8.41 -14.89
CA TYR A 298 2.38 -8.82 -16.24
C TYR A 298 2.70 -10.29 -16.51
N CYS A 299 3.82 -10.79 -16.02
CA CYS A 299 4.28 -12.15 -16.34
C CYS A 299 5.35 -12.65 -15.37
N LEU A 300 5.52 -13.97 -15.40
CA LEU A 300 6.69 -14.70 -14.89
C LEU A 300 7.58 -15.09 -16.07
N ARG A 301 8.89 -14.83 -15.99
CA ARG A 301 9.86 -15.18 -17.03
C ARG A 301 11.05 -15.93 -16.43
N PRO A 302 11.58 -16.97 -17.09
CA PRO A 302 12.83 -17.59 -16.66
C PRO A 302 14.00 -16.63 -16.91
N VAL A 303 15.03 -16.72 -16.07
CA VAL A 303 16.26 -15.95 -16.17
C VAL A 303 17.40 -16.95 -16.31
N GLY A 304 17.99 -17.00 -17.51
CA GLY A 304 19.10 -17.91 -17.80
C GLY A 304 20.43 -17.43 -17.19
N SER A 305 21.51 -18.15 -17.49
CA SER A 305 22.87 -17.85 -17.01
C SER A 305 23.39 -16.46 -17.43
N THR A 306 22.81 -15.86 -18.47
CA THR A 306 23.15 -14.50 -18.94
C THR A 306 22.47 -13.39 -18.13
N GLY A 307 21.49 -13.73 -17.27
CA GLY A 307 20.68 -12.75 -16.52
C GLY A 307 19.60 -12.05 -17.35
N VAL A 308 19.46 -12.39 -18.65
CA VAL A 308 18.43 -11.83 -19.52
C VAL A 308 17.12 -12.61 -19.34
N PRO A 309 15.98 -11.94 -19.05
CA PRO A 309 14.69 -12.61 -18.99
C PRO A 309 14.31 -13.22 -20.34
N GLY A 310 13.92 -14.50 -20.33
CA GLY A 310 13.36 -15.19 -21.48
C GLY A 310 11.89 -14.84 -21.73
N GLU A 311 11.22 -15.68 -22.52
CA GLU A 311 9.80 -15.50 -22.85
C GLU A 311 8.87 -15.71 -21.63
N PRO A 312 7.70 -15.03 -21.58
CA PRO A 312 6.68 -15.28 -20.57
C PRO A 312 6.26 -16.74 -20.49
N LEU A 313 6.18 -17.27 -19.27
CA LEU A 313 5.62 -18.59 -19.01
C LEU A 313 4.08 -18.55 -19.09
N PRO A 314 3.42 -19.64 -19.51
CA PRO A 314 1.97 -19.73 -19.48
C PRO A 314 1.48 -19.72 -18.03
N VAL A 315 0.54 -18.83 -17.72
CA VAL A 315 -0.06 -18.71 -16.39
C VAL A 315 -1.58 -18.67 -16.53
N THR A 316 -2.25 -19.64 -15.93
CA THR A 316 -3.70 -19.84 -15.97
C THR A 316 -4.36 -19.81 -14.59
N SER A 317 -3.56 -19.68 -13.54
CA SER A 317 -4.00 -19.54 -12.15
C SER A 317 -2.98 -18.73 -11.34
N GLU A 318 -3.32 -18.32 -10.11
CA GLU A 318 -2.30 -17.77 -9.21
C GLU A 318 -1.33 -18.88 -8.78
N GLU A 319 -1.83 -20.09 -8.58
CA GLU A 319 -1.14 -21.32 -8.17
C GLU A 319 0.02 -21.68 -9.11
N ASP A 320 -0.16 -21.53 -10.43
CA ASP A 320 0.90 -21.81 -11.42
C ASP A 320 2.18 -21.00 -11.11
N ILE A 321 2.03 -19.75 -10.66
CA ILE A 321 3.15 -18.87 -10.32
C ILE A 321 3.90 -19.40 -9.10
N PHE A 322 3.17 -19.93 -8.11
CA PHE A 322 3.75 -20.54 -6.91
C PHE A 322 4.49 -21.84 -7.25
N ASP A 323 3.89 -22.67 -8.11
CA ASP A 323 4.47 -23.94 -8.56
C ASP A 323 5.78 -23.71 -9.32
N TYR A 324 5.82 -22.75 -10.26
CA TYR A 324 7.03 -22.45 -11.02
C TYR A 324 8.20 -22.04 -10.13
N ILE A 325 7.94 -21.29 -9.07
CA ILE A 325 8.98 -20.83 -8.15
C ILE A 325 9.18 -21.78 -6.97
N GLY A 326 8.57 -22.98 -6.98
CA GLY A 326 8.72 -23.98 -5.92
C GLY A 326 8.31 -23.46 -4.53
N MET A 327 7.25 -22.67 -4.45
CA MET A 327 6.70 -22.15 -3.20
C MET A 327 5.32 -22.77 -2.95
N ASP A 328 5.03 -23.20 -1.72
CA ASP A 328 3.68 -23.64 -1.38
C ASP A 328 2.66 -22.53 -1.60
N TYR A 329 1.52 -22.86 -2.21
CA TYR A 329 0.47 -21.89 -2.45
C TYR A 329 -0.02 -21.25 -1.14
N LYS A 330 -0.06 -19.91 -1.13
CA LYS A 330 -0.62 -19.11 -0.05
C LYS A 330 -1.93 -18.50 -0.49
N LYS A 331 -3.01 -18.74 0.26
CA LYS A 331 -4.28 -18.04 0.03
C LYS A 331 -4.11 -16.53 0.26
N PRO A 332 -4.93 -15.66 -0.35
CA PRO A 332 -4.84 -14.22 -0.15
C PRO A 332 -4.77 -13.78 1.32
N SER A 333 -5.51 -14.42 2.23
CA SER A 333 -5.49 -14.12 3.67
C SER A 333 -4.15 -14.40 4.37
N GLU A 334 -3.35 -15.29 3.82
CA GLU A 334 -2.02 -15.67 4.34
C GLU A 334 -0.91 -14.72 3.85
N ARG A 335 -1.23 -13.81 2.91
CA ARG A 335 -0.27 -12.89 2.29
C ARG A 335 -0.20 -11.52 2.97
N SER A 336 -0.89 -11.35 4.10
CA SER A 336 -0.79 -10.14 4.93
C SER A 336 0.52 -10.16 5.72
N ALA A 337 1.63 -9.88 5.05
CA ALA A 337 2.98 -9.75 5.62
C ALA A 337 3.21 -8.38 6.27
#